data_AF-A0A1Y3RLL6-F1
#
_entry.id   AF-A0A1Y3RLL6-F1
#
_cell.length_a   1.000
_cell.length_b   1.000
_cell.length_c   1.000
_cell.angle_alpha   90.00
_cell.angle_beta   90.00
_cell.angle_gamma   90.00
#
_symmetry.space_group_name_H-M   'P 1'
#
loop_
_entity.id
_entity.type
_entity.pdbx_description
1 polymer ?
#
loop_
_entity_poly.entity_id
_entity_poly.type
_entity_poly.pdbx_seq_one_letter_code
_entity_poly.pdbx_strand_id
1 'polypeptide(L)'
;MQQVKTGLVKYIDTDVLPHLTGIKKLGLGVYTALAANNVVGLMEKYREHPAVAVLDVIDAEGNVDIDKLYQAVAPQFANGKKQTISIPLIGDMTIDRTDLEKLYRYIKG
;
A
#
# COMPACT_ATOMS: atom_id res chain seq x y z
N MET A 1 10.73 -5.59 4.03
CA MET A 1 9.48 -5.74 3.23
C MET A 1 8.30 -6.25 4.05
N GLN A 2 8.55 -7.10 5.05
CA GLN A 2 7.51 -7.58 5.97
C GLN A 2 6.72 -6.43 6.63
N GLN A 3 7.38 -5.32 6.98
CA GLN A 3 6.71 -4.11 7.51
C GLN A 3 5.63 -3.57 6.56
N VAL A 4 5.91 -3.56 5.25
CA VAL A 4 4.98 -3.09 4.20
C VAL A 4 3.78 -4.00 4.11
N LYS A 5 4.01 -5.32 4.07
CA LYS A 5 2.94 -6.33 4.09
C LYS A 5 2.05 -6.16 5.31
N THR A 6 2.63 -6.15 6.51
CA THR A 6 1.89 -6.05 7.77
C THR A 6 1.09 -4.74 7.84
N GLY A 7 1.70 -3.61 7.48
CA GLY A 7 1.02 -2.32 7.50
C GLY A 7 -0.12 -2.21 6.49
N LEU A 8 0.08 -2.70 5.26
CA LEU A 8 -0.98 -2.74 4.25
C LEU A 8 -2.18 -3.58 4.70
N VAL A 9 -1.93 -4.77 5.23
CA VAL A 9 -2.99 -5.65 5.75
C VAL A 9 -3.73 -4.96 6.89
N LYS A 10 -3.00 -4.35 7.84
CA LYS A 10 -3.61 -3.67 8.99
C LYS A 10 -4.45 -2.46 8.57
N TYR A 11 -3.99 -1.66 7.61
CA TYR A 11 -4.77 -0.56 7.04
C TYR A 11 -6.05 -1.05 6.37
N ILE A 12 -5.96 -2.13 5.58
CA ILE A 12 -7.13 -2.72 4.92
C ILE A 12 -8.13 -3.23 5.97
N ASP A 13 -7.68 -3.97 6.97
CA ASP A 13 -8.54 -4.54 8.01
C ASP A 13 -9.22 -3.48 8.87
N THR A 14 -8.53 -2.36 9.14
CA THR A 14 -9.00 -1.35 10.09
C THR A 14 -9.75 -0.21 9.42
N ASP A 15 -9.29 0.27 8.26
CA ASP A 15 -9.83 1.47 7.63
C ASP A 15 -10.62 1.19 6.34
N VAL A 16 -10.39 0.07 5.64
CA VAL A 16 -11.06 -0.21 4.36
C VAL A 16 -12.21 -1.21 4.51
N LEU A 17 -11.93 -2.41 5.03
CA LEU A 17 -12.91 -3.51 5.14
C LEU A 17 -14.18 -3.16 5.93
N PRO A 18 -14.15 -2.36 7.01
CA PRO A 18 -15.35 -1.99 7.75
C PRO A 18 -16.35 -1.17 6.93
N HIS A 19 -15.88 -0.43 5.93
CA HIS A 19 -16.72 0.40 5.05
C HIS A 19 -17.34 -0.40 3.89
N LEU A 20 -16.95 -1.66 3.70
CA LEU A 20 -17.51 -2.54 2.69
C LEU A 20 -18.59 -3.45 3.29
N THR A 21 -19.59 -3.79 2.48
CA THR A 21 -20.68 -4.69 2.88
C THR A 21 -20.82 -5.86 1.91
N GLY A 22 -21.43 -6.95 2.39
CA GLY A 22 -21.78 -8.12 1.59
C GLY A 22 -20.59 -8.74 0.84
N ILE A 23 -20.81 -9.06 -0.44
CA ILE A 23 -19.84 -9.78 -1.27
C ILE A 23 -18.56 -8.99 -1.55
N LYS A 24 -18.60 -7.64 -1.52
CA LYS A 24 -17.41 -6.80 -1.71
C LYS A 24 -16.44 -6.94 -0.54
N LYS A 25 -16.96 -6.99 0.69
CA LYS A 25 -16.15 -7.21 1.91
C LYS A 25 -15.47 -8.58 1.89
N LEU A 26 -16.24 -9.62 1.54
CA LEU A 26 -15.71 -10.98 1.41
C LEU A 26 -14.65 -11.07 0.31
N GLY A 27 -14.94 -10.49 -0.86
CA GLY A 27 -14.02 -10.47 -2.00
C GLY A 27 -12.70 -9.77 -1.69
N LEU A 28 -12.74 -8.59 -1.06
CA LEU A 28 -11.53 -7.87 -0.66
C LEU A 28 -10.71 -8.67 0.36
N GLY A 29 -11.35 -9.24 1.37
CA GLY A 29 -10.67 -10.02 2.41
C GLY A 29 -9.92 -11.22 1.83
N VAL A 30 -10.58 -12.00 0.97
CA VAL A 30 -9.95 -13.14 0.27
C VAL A 30 -8.82 -12.65 -0.64
N TYR A 31 -9.07 -11.62 -1.45
CA TYR A 31 -8.05 -11.07 -2.34
C TYR A 31 -6.81 -10.60 -1.58
N THR A 32 -7.01 -9.90 -0.46
CA THR A 32 -5.91 -9.38 0.37
C THR A 32 -5.10 -10.50 0.97
N ALA A 33 -5.76 -11.54 1.50
CA ALA A 33 -5.10 -12.71 2.07
C ALA A 33 -4.24 -13.45 1.03
N LEU A 34 -4.75 -13.60 -0.20
CA LEU A 34 -4.01 -14.25 -1.29
C LEU A 34 -2.89 -13.37 -1.85
N ALA A 35 -3.12 -12.06 -2.00
CA ALA A 35 -2.16 -11.13 -2.57
C ALA A 35 -1.00 -10.80 -1.63
N ALA A 36 -1.20 -10.83 -0.31
CA ALA A 36 -0.19 -10.40 0.66
C ALA A 36 1.14 -11.18 0.55
N ASN A 37 1.09 -12.47 0.21
CA ASN A 37 2.31 -13.27 -0.03
C ASN A 37 2.95 -12.95 -1.39
N ASN A 38 2.12 -12.69 -2.41
CA ASN A 38 2.60 -12.34 -3.75
C ASN A 38 3.27 -10.96 -3.78
N VAL A 39 2.79 -10.00 -2.99
CA VAL A 39 3.38 -8.64 -2.90
C VAL A 39 4.82 -8.69 -2.42
N VAL A 40 5.13 -9.50 -1.40
CA VAL A 40 6.51 -9.63 -0.89
C VAL A 40 7.41 -10.24 -1.96
N GLY A 41 7.01 -11.36 -2.57
CA GLY A 41 7.80 -11.99 -3.64
C GLY A 41 7.96 -11.09 -4.88
N LEU A 42 6.96 -10.27 -5.19
CA LEU A 42 7.05 -9.27 -6.25
C LEU A 42 8.10 -8.21 -5.91
N MET A 43 8.06 -7.66 -4.69
CA MET A 43 9.04 -6.66 -4.25
C MET A 43 10.47 -7.21 -4.26
N GLU A 44 10.67 -8.47 -3.82
CA GLU A 44 11.97 -9.15 -3.90
C GLU A 44 12.47 -9.24 -5.35
N LYS A 45 11.60 -9.70 -6.26
CA LYS A 45 11.93 -9.81 -7.68
C LYS A 45 12.26 -8.45 -8.33
N TYR A 46 11.53 -7.40 -7.99
CA TYR A 46 11.71 -6.07 -8.59
C TYR A 46 12.82 -5.27 -7.96
N ARG A 47 13.21 -5.55 -6.72
CA ARG A 47 14.32 -4.88 -6.04
C ARG A 47 15.63 -4.97 -6.83
N GLU A 48 15.86 -6.11 -7.48
CA GLU A 48 17.05 -6.37 -8.29
C GLU A 48 16.96 -5.71 -9.68
N HIS A 49 15.80 -5.18 -10.07
CA HIS A 49 15.64 -4.52 -11.35
C HIS A 49 16.39 -3.17 -11.34
N PRO A 50 17.27 -2.88 -12.34
CA PRO A 50 18.09 -1.67 -12.34
C PRO A 50 17.30 -0.37 -12.15
N ALA A 51 16.12 -0.27 -12.77
CA ALA A 51 15.25 0.91 -12.64
C ALA A 51 14.69 1.13 -11.23
N VAL A 52 14.59 0.08 -10.41
CA VAL A 52 14.12 0.16 -9.01
C VAL A 52 15.31 0.37 -8.08
N ALA A 53 16.43 -0.30 -8.34
CA ALA A 53 17.66 -0.15 -7.54
C ALA A 53 18.14 1.31 -7.49
N VAL A 54 18.06 2.04 -8.61
CA VAL A 54 18.44 3.46 -8.69
C VAL A 54 17.56 4.36 -7.81
N LEU A 55 16.33 3.96 -7.49
CA LEU A 55 15.45 4.73 -6.61
C LEU A 55 15.94 4.70 -5.16
N ASP A 56 16.75 3.70 -4.79
CA ASP A 56 17.35 3.56 -3.46
C ASP A 56 16.27 3.62 -2.35
N VAL A 57 15.16 2.92 -2.59
CA VAL A 57 14.01 2.83 -1.67
C VAL A 57 13.95 1.50 -0.93
N ILE A 58 14.80 0.53 -1.31
CA ILE A 58 14.92 -0.76 -0.64
C ILE A 58 16.39 -1.03 -0.38
N ASP A 59 16.79 -1.12 0.88
CA ASP A 59 18.18 -1.33 1.30
C ASP A 59 18.65 -2.78 1.12
N ALA A 60 19.93 -3.05 1.39
CA ALA A 60 20.57 -4.37 1.32
C ALA A 60 19.82 -5.47 2.11
N GLU A 61 19.23 -5.12 3.24
CA GLU A 61 18.51 -6.02 4.15
C GLU A 61 17.03 -6.21 3.74
N GLY A 62 16.58 -5.50 2.70
CA GLY A 62 15.21 -5.55 2.22
C GLY A 62 14.27 -4.66 3.01
N ASN A 63 14.77 -3.76 3.85
CA ASN A 63 13.96 -2.74 4.48
C ASN A 63 13.57 -1.70 3.44
N VAL A 64 12.33 -1.22 3.54
CA VAL A 64 11.81 -0.22 2.60
C VAL A 64 11.88 1.14 3.28
N ASP A 65 12.43 2.14 2.59
CA ASP A 65 12.44 3.51 3.07
C ASP A 65 11.07 4.16 2.86
N ILE A 66 10.22 3.99 3.86
CA ILE A 66 8.83 4.48 3.87
C ILE A 66 8.78 6.00 3.97
N ASP A 67 9.76 6.61 4.62
CA ASP A 67 9.85 8.07 4.75
C ASP A 67 10.13 8.70 3.40
N LYS A 68 11.09 8.15 2.64
CA LYS A 68 11.41 8.58 1.27
C LYS A 68 10.23 8.40 0.32
N LEU A 69 9.54 7.25 0.38
CA LEU A 69 8.33 7.02 -0.43
C LEU A 69 7.21 8.01 -0.09
N TYR A 70 6.96 8.24 1.20
CA TYR A 70 5.95 9.20 1.65
C TYR A 70 6.27 10.61 1.18
N GLN A 71 7.52 11.06 1.32
CA GLN A 71 7.96 12.38 0.87
C GLN A 71 7.79 12.55 -0.66
N ALA A 72 8.06 11.52 -1.44
CA ALA A 72 7.92 11.55 -2.89
C ALA A 72 6.44 11.62 -3.34
N VAL A 73 5.55 10.90 -2.65
CA VAL A 73 4.14 10.81 -3.04
C VAL A 73 3.28 11.94 -2.44
N ALA A 74 3.68 12.48 -1.28
CA ALA A 74 2.93 13.50 -0.55
C ALA A 74 2.47 14.70 -1.39
N PRO A 75 3.31 15.28 -2.28
CA PRO A 75 2.91 16.43 -3.10
C PRO A 75 1.74 16.13 -4.06
N GLN A 76 1.50 14.88 -4.42
CA GLN A 76 0.37 14.48 -5.29
C GLN A 76 -1.00 14.68 -4.62
N PHE A 77 -1.02 14.84 -3.30
CA PHE A 77 -2.20 15.08 -2.48
C PHE A 77 -2.25 16.52 -1.93
N ALA A 78 -1.32 17.38 -2.35
CA ALA A 78 -1.30 18.78 -1.93
C ALA A 78 -2.55 19.53 -2.40
N ASN A 79 -2.93 20.58 -1.67
CA ASN A 79 -4.07 21.46 -1.98
C ASN A 79 -5.41 20.72 -2.12
N GLY A 80 -5.62 19.65 -1.34
CA GLY A 80 -6.87 18.88 -1.33
C GLY A 80 -7.06 17.96 -2.54
N LYS A 81 -6.02 17.73 -3.35
CA LYS A 81 -6.06 16.76 -4.45
C LYS A 81 -6.35 15.36 -3.90
N LYS A 82 -7.23 14.65 -4.60
CA LYS A 82 -7.58 13.26 -4.33
C LYS A 82 -7.18 12.39 -5.51
N GLN A 83 -6.86 11.14 -5.23
CA GLN A 83 -6.47 10.16 -6.23
C GLN A 83 -7.52 9.05 -6.27
N THR A 84 -7.99 8.67 -7.45
CA THR A 84 -8.90 7.54 -7.62
C THR A 84 -8.11 6.32 -8.04
N ILE A 85 -8.20 5.25 -7.26
CA ILE A 85 -7.63 3.94 -7.62
C ILE A 85 -8.74 2.93 -7.85
N SER A 86 -8.64 2.16 -8.92
CA SER A 86 -9.56 1.06 -9.19
C SER A 86 -9.05 -0.21 -8.51
N ILE A 87 -9.81 -0.73 -7.54
CA ILE A 87 -9.49 -1.98 -6.88
C ILE A 87 -10.30 -3.12 -7.52
N PRO A 88 -9.65 -4.20 -8.00
CA PRO A 88 -10.34 -5.37 -8.51
C PRO A 88 -11.42 -5.87 -7.55
N LEU A 89 -12.59 -6.25 -8.08
CA LEU A 89 -13.76 -6.77 -7.34
C LEU A 89 -14.52 -5.74 -6.47
N ILE A 90 -13.98 -4.54 -6.24
CA ILE A 90 -14.55 -3.57 -5.30
C ILE A 90 -15.03 -2.32 -6.01
N GLY A 91 -14.29 -1.91 -7.06
CA GLY A 91 -14.52 -0.70 -7.85
C GLY A 91 -13.56 0.41 -7.47
N ASP A 92 -13.94 1.63 -7.82
CA ASP A 92 -13.11 2.81 -7.60
C ASP A 92 -13.14 3.28 -6.15
N MET A 93 -11.97 3.58 -5.61
CA MET A 93 -11.78 4.16 -4.29
C MET A 93 -11.07 5.50 -4.45
N THR A 94 -11.67 6.56 -3.90
CA THR A 94 -11.04 7.88 -3.86
C THR A 94 -10.27 8.02 -2.56
N ILE A 95 -8.99 8.29 -2.68
CA ILE A 95 -8.03 8.42 -1.58
C ILE A 95 -7.65 9.88 -1.43
N ASP A 96 -7.56 10.36 -0.20
CA ASP A 96 -7.04 11.68 0.10
C ASP A 96 -5.73 11.65 0.93
N ARG A 97 -5.30 12.85 1.35
CA ARG A 97 -4.08 13.02 2.14
C ARG A 97 -4.14 12.27 3.47
N THR A 98 -5.30 12.24 4.12
CA THR A 98 -5.49 11.59 5.42
C THR A 98 -5.36 10.08 5.29
N ASP A 99 -5.89 9.49 4.22
CA ASP A 99 -5.73 8.07 3.94
C ASP A 99 -4.25 7.69 3.72
N LEU A 100 -3.53 8.50 2.95
CA LEU A 100 -2.08 8.32 2.74
C LEU A 100 -1.32 8.37 4.08
N GLU A 101 -1.65 9.33 4.94
CA GLU A 101 -1.02 9.46 6.26
C GLU A 101 -1.34 8.28 7.19
N LYS A 102 -2.56 7.75 7.14
CA LYS A 102 -2.92 6.54 7.88
C LYS A 102 -2.09 5.35 7.39
N LEU A 103 -2.06 5.12 6.09
CA LEU A 103 -1.29 4.01 5.50
C LEU A 103 0.20 4.11 5.88
N TYR A 104 0.78 5.31 5.79
CA TYR A 104 2.14 5.58 6.23
C TYR A 104 2.37 5.13 7.68
N ARG A 105 1.49 5.54 8.61
CA ARG A 105 1.59 5.16 10.03
C ARG A 105 1.47 3.65 10.24
N TYR A 106 0.54 2.98 9.55
CA TYR A 106 0.39 1.53 9.67
C TYR A 106 1.62 0.75 9.20
N ILE A 107 2.30 1.22 8.15
CA ILE A 107 3.51 0.58 7.64
C ILE A 107 4.72 0.85 8.54
N LYS A 108 4.82 2.06 9.09
CA LYS A 108 5.95 2.45 9.95
C LYS A 108 5.93 1.76 11.32
N GLY A 109 4.73 1.42 11.81
CA GLY A 109 4.52 0.82 13.13
C GLY A 109 4.19 1.85 14.19
#